data_AF-A0A7J8XVW2-F1
#
_entry.id   AF-A0A7J8XVW2-F1
#
_cell.length_a   1.000
_cell.length_b   1.000
_cell.length_c   1.000
_cell.angle_alpha   90.00
_cell.angle_beta   90.00
_cell.angle_gamma   90.00
#
_symmetry.space_group_name_H-M   'P 1'
#
loop_
_entity.id
_entity.type
_entity.pdbx_description
1 polymer ?
#
loop_
_entity_poly.entity_id
_entity_poly.type
_entity_poly.pdbx_seq_one_letter_code
_entity_poly.pdbx_strand_id
1 'polypeptide(L)' 'MVMAVFAYIYHQSFVMRQGISVEMILDQILTNLTFEEQQSLLMKLGQILQERLEHS' A
#
# COMPACT_ATOMS: atom_id res chain seq x y z
N MET A 1 -24.11 1.64 -25.87
CA MET A 1 -24.12 2.19 -24.50
C MET A 1 -23.93 1.11 -23.44
N VAL A 2 -24.75 0.05 -23.45
CA VAL A 2 -24.69 -1.05 -22.46
C VAL A 2 -23.31 -1.72 -22.34
N MET A 3 -22.62 -1.98 -23.46
CA MET A 3 -21.29 -2.61 -23.42
C MET A 3 -20.21 -1.78 -22.73
N ALA A 4 -20.26 -0.45 -22.83
CA ALA A 4 -19.29 0.41 -22.15
C ALA A 4 -19.49 0.41 -20.62
N VAL A 5 -20.75 0.30 -20.17
CA VAL A 5 -21.09 0.23 -18.74
C VAL A 5 -20.60 -1.10 -18.15
N PHE A 6 -20.83 -2.22 -18.83
CA PHE A 6 -20.34 -3.52 -18.38
C PHE A 6 -18.81 -3.60 -18.37
N ALA A 7 -18.14 -3.06 -19.40
CA ALA A 7 -16.69 -2.99 -19.44
C ALA A 7 -16.11 -2.14 -18.30
N TYR A 8 -16.75 -1.00 -17.98
CA TYR A 8 -16.33 -0.13 -16.88
C TYR A 8 -16.50 -0.79 -15.51
N ILE A 9 -17.63 -1.47 -15.26
CA ILE A 9 -17.87 -2.20 -14.01
C ILE A 9 -16.89 -3.37 -13.88
N TYR A 10 -16.68 -4.15 -14.95
CA TYR A 10 -15.70 -5.24 -14.95
C TYR A 10 -14.29 -4.73 -14.64
N HIS A 11 -13.89 -3.62 -15.27
CA HIS A 11 -12.59 -3.01 -15.03
C HIS A 11 -12.47 -2.52 -13.57
N GLN A 12 -13.45 -1.77 -13.05
CA GLN A 12 -13.41 -1.26 -11.67
C GLN A 12 -13.46 -2.37 -10.61
N SER A 13 -14.25 -3.41 -10.83
CA SER A 13 -14.47 -4.47 -9.84
C SER A 13 -13.40 -5.56 -9.86
N PHE A 14 -12.80 -5.86 -11.02
CA PHE A 14 -11.93 -7.04 -11.18
C PHE A 14 -10.54 -6.73 -11.71
N VAL A 15 -10.34 -5.61 -12.40
CA VAL A 15 -9.04 -5.25 -13.02
C VAL A 15 -8.33 -4.17 -12.19
N MET A 16 -9.07 -3.16 -11.76
CA MET A 16 -8.61 -2.09 -10.91
C MET A 16 -8.51 -2.66 -9.49
N ARG A 17 -7.33 -3.21 -9.17
CA ARG A 17 -6.98 -3.43 -7.78
C ARG A 17 -7.09 -2.06 -7.11
N GLN A 18 -8.06 -1.89 -6.21
CA GLN A 18 -7.98 -0.87 -5.17
C GLN A 18 -6.79 -1.26 -4.27
N GLY A 19 -5.58 -1.16 -4.84
CA GLY A 19 -4.35 -1.38 -4.14
C GLY A 19 -4.19 -0.23 -3.17
N ILE A 20 -3.82 -0.55 -1.95
CA ILE A 20 -3.40 0.46 -1.01
C ILE A 20 -2.13 1.09 -1.63
N SER A 21 -2.22 2.35 -2.06
CA SER A 21 -1.08 3.04 -2.64
C SER A 21 -0.05 3.36 -1.56
N VAL A 22 1.20 3.58 -1.96
CA VAL A 22 2.24 4.01 -1.02
C VAL A 22 1.84 5.34 -0.38
N GLU A 23 1.23 6.27 -1.12
CA GLU A 23 0.73 7.52 -0.55
C GLU A 23 -0.34 7.29 0.52
N MET A 24 -1.28 6.36 0.30
CA MET A 24 -2.32 6.04 1.30
C MET A 24 -1.72 5.46 2.58
N ILE A 25 -0.70 4.61 2.46
CA ILE A 25 0.00 4.04 3.62
C ILE A 25 0.73 5.15 4.38
N LEU A 26 1.43 6.04 3.67
CA LEU A 26 2.12 7.17 4.28
C LEU A 26 1.15 8.13 4.99
N ASP A 27 0.01 8.41 4.37
CA ASP A 27 -1.03 9.26 4.97
C ASP A 27 -1.57 8.65 6.26
N GLN A 28 -1.82 7.34 6.29
CA GLN A 28 -2.21 6.63 7.50
C GLN A 28 -1.12 6.66 8.57
N ILE A 29 0.15 6.50 8.18
CA ILE A 29 1.27 6.54 9.12
C ILE A 29 1.38 7.91 9.78
N LEU A 30 1.36 8.97 8.97
CA LEU A 30 1.50 10.34 9.45
C LEU A 30 0.31 10.79 10.30
N THR A 31 -0.90 10.33 9.96
CA THR A 31 -2.13 10.73 10.65
C THR A 31 -2.33 9.97 11.96
N ASN A 32 -1.93 8.70 12.04
CA ASN A 32 -2.33 7.81 13.15
C ASN A 32 -1.20 7.40 14.08
N LEU A 33 0.07 7.55 13.69
CA LEU A 33 1.21 7.17 14.53
C LEU A 33 1.92 8.39 15.10
N THR A 34 2.34 8.29 16.35
CA THR A 34 3.24 9.26 16.98
C THR A 34 4.63 9.18 16.35
N PHE A 35 5.44 10.22 16.54
CA PHE A 35 6.80 10.26 16.00
C PHE A 35 7.68 9.08 16.45
N GLU A 36 7.54 8.65 17.71
CA GLU A 36 8.28 7.49 18.24
C GLU A 36 7.86 6.19 17.54
N GLU A 37 6.56 5.99 17.32
CA GLU A 37 6.06 4.81 16.62
C GLU A 37 6.44 4.82 15.14
N GLN A 38 6.48 6.01 14.50
CA GLN A 38 7.00 6.17 13.14
C GLN A 38 8.47 5.77 13.05
N GLN A 39 9.31 6.18 14.01
CA GLN A 39 10.71 5.74 14.06
C GLN A 39 10.85 4.24 14.27
N SER A 40 10.04 3.65 15.16
CA SER A 40 10.01 2.21 15.41
C SER A 40 9.62 1.42 14.16
N LEU A 41 8.61 1.91 13.42
CA LEU A 41 8.18 1.33 12.15
C LEU A 41 9.29 1.38 11.09
N LEU A 42 9.97 2.52 10.96
CA LEU A 42 11.08 2.70 10.01
C LEU A 42 12.23 1.73 10.32
N MET A 43 12.62 1.59 11.58
CA MET A 43 13.67 0.66 12.01
C MET A 43 13.32 -0.79 11.68
N LYS A 44 12.09 -1.23 11.99
CA LYS A 44 11.62 -2.58 11.65
C LYS A 44 11.61 -2.84 10.14
N LEU A 45 11.19 -1.85 9.35
CA LEU A 45 11.22 -1.96 7.88
C LEU A 45 12.65 -2.15 7.35
N GLY A 46 13.61 -1.40 7.89
CA GLY A 46 15.03 -1.57 7.56
C GLY A 46 15.53 -2.98 7.86
N GLN A 47 15.20 -3.53 9.04
CA GLN A 47 15.56 -4.89 9.42
C GLN A 47 14.97 -5.94 8.45
N ILE A 48 13.68 -5.85 8.14
CA ILE A 48 13.02 -6.79 7.21
C ILE A 48 13.67 -6.72 5.83
N LEU A 49 13.96 -5.52 5.32
CA LEU A 49 14.60 -5.37 4.01
C LEU A 49 16.01 -5.97 4.01
N GLN A 50 16.77 -5.76 5.09
CA GLN A 50 18.09 -6.34 5.25
C GLN A 50 18.02 -7.87 5.28
N GLU A 51 17.14 -8.47 6.08
CA GLU A 51 16.93 -9.92 6.12
C GLU A 51 16.58 -10.47 4.73
N ARG A 52 15.72 -9.77 3.98
CA ARG A 52 15.31 -10.20 2.64
C ARG A 52 16.43 -10.12 1.61
N LEU A 53 17.32 -9.14 1.75
CA LEU A 53 18.52 -8.99 0.91
C LEU A 53 19.60 -10.02 1.26
N GLU A 54 19.76 -10.36 2.54
CA GLU A 54 20.69 -11.39 3.00
C GLU A 54 20.25 -12.82 2.60
N HIS A 55 18.96 -13.00 2.34
CA HIS A 55 18.36 -14.27 1.91
C HIS A 55 18.04 -14.36 0.40
N SER A 56 18.40 -13.37 -0.42
CA SER A 56 18.24 -13.38 -1.90
C SER A 56 19.57 -13.64 -2.62
#